data_AF-A0A2A4CAD5-F1
#
_entry.id   AF-A0A2A4CAD5-F1
#
_cell.length_a   1.000
_cell.length_b   1.000
_cell.length_c   1.000
_cell.angle_alpha   90.00
_cell.angle_beta   90.00
_cell.angle_gamma   90.00
#
_symmetry.space_group_name_H-M   'P 1'
#
loop_
_entity.id
_entity.type
_entity.pdbx_description
1 polymer ?
#
loop_
_entity_poly.entity_id
_entity_poly.type
_entity_poly.pdbx_seq_one_letter_code
_entity_poly.pdbx_strand_id
1 'polypeptide(L)'
;MANTPASLVPIAAVPVTYSPVGDVAIDSIGFLNALRQTIGLRVLPQNTAIARAAQNHADYMVANGVNGHYEIAGKPGFTGIDPQSRIAALYPSGFTGEVNIVLSVSGPSASNGIDSLLPIHTLIDAPFHRIVMLSDFGATGVAVDTNFVPGAVSWAEALNIDFADNAKTLGSNHLVAYPYDGQTGTSTTWVANENPNPLNDVPQFIGANVGYPVTLQGASTDKLSIRSFLITSQGTNVPCQLVDPDTASIGAELHGAAVCTPLHPLQAGAPYTATVNGIRNGQPFTINWSWTTAS
;
A
#
# COMPACT_ATOMS: atom_id res chain seq x y z
N MET A 1 9.76 -33.63 -0.86
CA MET A 1 10.40 -32.45 -1.48
C MET A 1 11.01 -31.64 -0.36
N ALA A 2 12.29 -31.26 -0.45
CA ALA A 2 12.91 -30.45 0.60
C ALA A 2 12.24 -29.07 0.63
N ASN A 3 11.79 -28.62 1.81
CA ASN A 3 11.23 -27.28 1.96
C ASN A 3 12.35 -26.26 1.77
N THR A 4 12.29 -25.50 0.68
CA THR A 4 13.18 -24.34 0.51
C THR A 4 12.88 -23.32 1.61
N PRO A 5 13.89 -22.85 2.37
CA PRO A 5 13.69 -21.84 3.40
C PRO A 5 13.07 -20.57 2.82
N ALA A 6 12.30 -19.87 3.64
CA ALA A 6 11.77 -18.57 3.25
C ALA A 6 12.93 -17.57 3.05
N SER A 7 12.82 -16.74 2.02
CA SER A 7 13.76 -15.66 1.71
C SER A 7 13.01 -14.43 1.24
N LEU A 8 13.66 -13.26 1.24
CA LEU A 8 13.12 -12.11 0.53
C LEU A 8 13.16 -12.33 -0.98
N VAL A 9 12.22 -11.72 -1.70
CA VAL A 9 12.32 -11.58 -3.16
C VAL A 9 13.63 -10.87 -3.50
N PRO A 10 14.43 -11.38 -4.45
CA PRO A 10 15.60 -10.67 -4.93
C PRO A 10 15.21 -9.33 -5.57
N ILE A 11 15.81 -8.24 -5.09
CA ILE A 11 15.64 -6.91 -5.67
C ILE A 11 16.44 -6.75 -6.96
N ALA A 12 16.09 -5.76 -7.78
CA ALA A 12 16.89 -5.37 -8.93
C ALA A 12 18.25 -4.81 -8.48
N ALA A 13 19.32 -5.12 -9.24
CA ALA A 13 20.67 -4.63 -8.95
C ALA A 13 20.78 -3.09 -9.02
N VAL A 14 19.89 -2.46 -9.79
CA VAL A 14 19.74 -1.01 -9.88
C VAL A 14 18.25 -0.70 -9.72
N PRO A 15 17.87 0.21 -8.82
CA PRO A 15 16.47 0.65 -8.71
C PRO A 15 15.95 1.18 -10.04
N VAL A 16 14.76 0.73 -10.41
CA VAL A 16 14.06 1.23 -11.60
C VAL A 16 13.46 2.58 -11.25
N THR A 17 13.83 3.61 -12.00
CA THR A 17 13.30 4.97 -11.82
C THR A 17 12.14 5.23 -12.77
N TYR A 18 11.21 6.07 -12.32
CA TYR A 18 10.11 6.59 -13.12
C TYR A 18 10.23 8.12 -13.22
N SER A 19 9.98 8.69 -14.39
CA SER A 19 9.95 10.15 -14.59
C SER A 19 8.50 10.58 -14.83
N PRO A 20 7.91 11.39 -13.93
CA PRO A 20 6.51 11.78 -14.04
C PRO A 20 6.27 12.68 -15.25
N VAL A 21 5.09 12.54 -15.85
CA VAL A 21 4.63 13.33 -17.01
C VAL A 21 3.58 14.38 -16.63
N GLY A 22 3.18 14.42 -15.36
CA GLY A 22 2.21 15.38 -14.82
C GLY A 22 0.76 14.90 -14.85
N ASP A 23 0.52 13.65 -15.26
CA ASP A 23 -0.81 13.02 -15.24
C ASP A 23 -0.87 12.03 -14.07
N VAL A 24 -1.78 12.26 -13.13
CA VAL A 24 -1.86 11.50 -11.87
C VAL A 24 -2.08 10.01 -12.12
N ALA A 25 -2.94 9.62 -13.07
CA ALA A 25 -3.23 8.22 -13.33
C ALA A 25 -2.05 7.50 -13.98
N ILE A 26 -1.43 8.12 -15.01
CA ILE A 26 -0.24 7.60 -15.69
C ILE A 26 0.94 7.54 -14.72
N ASP A 27 1.15 8.58 -13.93
CA ASP A 27 2.27 8.66 -12.99
C ASP A 27 2.12 7.69 -11.83
N SER A 28 0.89 7.46 -11.34
CA SER A 28 0.62 6.47 -10.30
C SER A 28 0.96 5.06 -10.74
N ILE A 29 0.49 4.61 -11.91
CA ILE A 29 0.81 3.26 -12.39
C ILE A 29 2.28 3.13 -12.81
N GLY A 30 2.85 4.19 -13.40
CA GLY A 30 4.25 4.23 -13.81
C GLY A 30 5.20 4.09 -12.63
N PHE A 31 4.99 4.89 -11.58
CA PHE A 31 5.72 4.80 -10.32
C PHE A 31 5.54 3.43 -9.65
N LEU A 32 4.29 2.96 -9.50
CA LEU A 32 4.02 1.69 -8.83
C LEU A 32 4.71 0.53 -9.56
N ASN A 33 4.68 0.50 -10.89
CA ASN A 33 5.37 -0.55 -11.65
C ASN A 33 6.90 -0.45 -11.56
N ALA A 34 7.48 0.75 -11.53
CA ALA A 34 8.91 0.94 -11.31
C ALA A 34 9.33 0.45 -9.91
N LEU A 35 8.54 0.76 -8.88
CA LEU A 35 8.76 0.23 -7.53
C LEU A 35 8.66 -1.30 -7.52
N ARG A 36 7.60 -1.87 -8.11
CA ARG A 36 7.41 -3.33 -8.17
C ARG A 36 8.58 -4.02 -8.85
N GLN A 37 9.08 -3.49 -9.98
CA GLN A 37 10.26 -4.03 -10.65
C GLN A 37 11.52 -3.92 -9.79
N THR A 38 11.71 -2.80 -9.08
CA THR A 38 12.82 -2.60 -8.15
C THR A 38 12.85 -3.69 -7.09
N ILE A 39 11.70 -4.06 -6.55
CA ILE A 39 11.59 -5.09 -5.50
C ILE A 39 11.37 -6.51 -6.05
N GLY A 40 11.63 -6.72 -7.34
CA GLY A 40 11.58 -8.05 -7.99
C GLY A 40 10.17 -8.61 -8.22
N LEU A 41 9.14 -7.77 -8.12
CA LEU A 41 7.77 -8.13 -8.42
C LEU A 41 7.43 -7.91 -9.90
N ARG A 42 6.45 -8.68 -10.37
CA ARG A 42 5.85 -8.50 -11.70
C ARG A 42 5.12 -7.16 -11.77
N VAL A 43 5.27 -6.44 -12.88
CA VAL A 43 4.45 -5.27 -13.21
C VAL A 43 2.97 -5.63 -13.31
N LEU A 44 2.11 -4.69 -12.96
CA LEU A 44 0.67 -4.78 -13.05
C LEU A 44 0.21 -4.38 -14.46
N PRO A 45 -0.38 -5.29 -15.24
CA PRO A 45 -0.96 -4.97 -16.53
C PRO A 45 -2.25 -4.17 -16.38
N GLN A 46 -2.36 -3.06 -17.10
CA GLN A 46 -3.58 -2.25 -17.16
C GLN A 46 -4.69 -2.98 -17.94
N ASN A 47 -5.91 -2.93 -17.42
CA ASN A 47 -7.11 -3.48 -18.05
C ASN A 47 -8.21 -2.41 -18.11
N THR A 48 -8.82 -2.23 -19.28
CA THR A 48 -9.80 -1.16 -19.53
C THR A 48 -11.10 -1.33 -18.76
N ALA A 49 -11.55 -2.56 -18.49
CA ALA A 49 -12.77 -2.81 -17.72
C ALA A 49 -12.55 -2.50 -16.23
N ILE A 50 -11.39 -2.87 -15.70
CA ILE A 50 -10.98 -2.53 -14.33
C ILE A 50 -10.78 -1.02 -14.20
N ALA A 51 -10.12 -0.37 -15.17
CA ALA A 51 -9.97 1.09 -15.16
C ALA A 51 -11.32 1.81 -15.21
N ARG A 52 -12.32 1.22 -15.88
CA ARG A 52 -13.68 1.75 -15.87
C ARG A 52 -14.35 1.60 -14.49
N ALA A 53 -14.14 0.49 -13.79
CA ALA A 53 -14.61 0.34 -12.39
C ALA A 53 -13.96 1.41 -11.49
N ALA A 54 -12.65 1.60 -11.64
CA ALA A 54 -11.91 2.61 -10.89
C ALA A 54 -12.42 4.03 -11.16
N GLN A 55 -12.70 4.36 -12.43
CA GLN A 55 -13.25 5.67 -12.79
C GLN A 55 -14.64 5.88 -12.17
N ASN A 56 -15.52 4.87 -12.26
CA ASN A 56 -16.85 4.99 -11.66
C ASN A 56 -16.76 5.28 -10.14
N HIS A 57 -15.81 4.65 -9.44
CA HIS A 57 -15.64 4.87 -8.01
C HIS A 57 -14.98 6.23 -7.68
N ALA A 58 -14.00 6.66 -8.48
CA ALA A 58 -13.45 8.02 -8.39
C ALA A 58 -14.53 9.09 -8.57
N ASP A 59 -15.37 8.94 -9.60
CA ASP A 59 -16.51 9.82 -9.87
C ASP A 59 -17.52 9.80 -8.70
N TYR A 60 -17.78 8.63 -8.12
CA TYR A 60 -18.65 8.50 -6.96
C TYR A 60 -18.09 9.25 -5.74
N MET A 61 -16.79 9.10 -5.45
CA MET A 61 -16.14 9.77 -4.31
C MET A 61 -16.24 11.29 -4.45
N VAL A 62 -15.94 11.84 -5.62
CA VAL A 62 -16.05 13.28 -5.91
C VAL A 62 -17.50 13.75 -5.86
N ALA A 63 -18.43 13.07 -6.55
CA ALA A 63 -19.84 13.45 -6.61
C ALA A 63 -20.52 13.49 -5.22
N ASN A 64 -20.01 12.71 -4.27
CA ASN A 64 -20.59 12.57 -2.94
C ASN A 64 -19.74 13.19 -1.82
N GLY A 65 -18.57 13.75 -2.14
CA GLY A 65 -17.65 14.35 -1.16
C GLY A 65 -17.22 13.35 -0.08
N VAL A 66 -16.94 12.11 -0.47
CA VAL A 66 -16.53 11.03 0.44
C VAL A 66 -15.15 10.49 0.09
N ASN A 67 -14.45 9.96 1.08
CA ASN A 67 -13.20 9.22 0.92
C ASN A 67 -13.38 7.82 1.52
N GLY A 68 -13.00 6.77 0.80
CA GLY A 68 -13.07 5.39 1.26
C GLY A 68 -13.77 4.43 0.30
N HIS A 69 -13.73 3.14 0.66
CA HIS A 69 -14.01 2.01 -0.24
C HIS A 69 -15.48 1.68 -0.54
N TYR A 70 -16.43 2.32 0.16
CA TYR A 70 -17.83 1.89 0.15
C TYR A 70 -18.77 2.91 -0.49
N GLU A 71 -19.69 2.41 -1.32
CA GLU A 71 -20.76 3.20 -1.91
C GLU A 71 -22.11 2.94 -1.23
N ILE A 72 -22.97 3.95 -1.25
CA ILE A 72 -24.29 3.91 -0.64
C ILE A 72 -25.33 3.89 -1.76
N ALA A 73 -26.18 2.86 -1.77
CA ALA A 73 -27.24 2.72 -2.76
C ALA A 73 -28.16 3.96 -2.77
N GLY A 74 -28.47 4.44 -3.98
CA GLY A 74 -29.30 5.63 -4.18
C GLY A 74 -28.54 6.97 -4.22
N LYS A 75 -27.25 6.98 -3.90
CA LYS A 75 -26.40 8.16 -4.15
C LYS A 75 -25.99 8.26 -5.63
N PRO A 76 -25.77 9.48 -6.16
CA PRO A 76 -25.27 9.68 -7.52
C PRO A 76 -23.99 8.89 -7.78
N GLY A 77 -23.89 8.26 -8.96
CA GLY A 77 -22.71 7.48 -9.34
C GLY A 77 -22.62 6.08 -8.75
N PHE A 78 -23.60 5.63 -7.95
CA PHE A 78 -23.57 4.28 -7.35
C PHE A 78 -23.47 3.18 -8.42
N THR A 79 -22.48 2.30 -8.26
CA THR A 79 -22.23 1.13 -9.11
C THR A 79 -22.10 -0.18 -8.33
N GLY A 80 -21.81 -0.11 -7.02
CA GLY A 80 -21.72 -1.29 -6.16
C GLY A 80 -21.20 -0.94 -4.76
N ILE A 81 -21.68 -1.67 -3.75
CA ILE A 81 -21.41 -1.34 -2.34
C ILE A 81 -19.92 -1.41 -2.01
N ASP A 82 -19.23 -2.47 -2.45
CA ASP A 82 -17.83 -2.75 -2.13
C ASP A 82 -16.99 -2.92 -3.41
N PRO A 83 -15.64 -2.88 -3.31
CA PRO A 83 -14.78 -2.98 -4.49
C PRO A 83 -15.00 -4.24 -5.31
N GLN A 84 -15.21 -5.38 -4.63
CA GLN A 84 -15.46 -6.67 -5.28
C GLN A 84 -16.73 -6.63 -6.14
N SER A 85 -17.81 -6.02 -5.65
CA SER A 85 -19.07 -5.87 -6.39
C SER A 85 -18.94 -4.95 -7.59
N ARG A 86 -18.21 -3.82 -7.46
CA ARG A 86 -17.98 -2.85 -8.54
C ARG A 86 -17.10 -3.42 -9.64
N ILE A 87 -15.98 -4.03 -9.27
CA ILE A 87 -15.04 -4.63 -10.21
C ILE A 87 -15.72 -5.82 -10.91
N ALA A 88 -16.37 -6.74 -10.18
CA ALA A 88 -17.00 -7.93 -10.77
C ALA A 88 -18.13 -7.61 -11.77
N ALA A 89 -18.79 -6.47 -11.64
CA ALA A 89 -19.80 -6.02 -12.59
C ALA A 89 -19.24 -5.74 -14.00
N LEU A 90 -17.94 -5.39 -14.10
CA LEU A 90 -17.28 -5.05 -15.36
C LEU A 90 -16.19 -6.06 -15.75
N TYR A 91 -15.56 -6.69 -14.76
CA TYR A 91 -14.50 -7.67 -14.91
C TYR A 91 -14.70 -8.82 -13.90
N PRO A 92 -15.35 -9.93 -14.30
CA PRO A 92 -15.67 -11.04 -13.40
C PRO A 92 -14.42 -11.73 -12.82
N SER A 93 -13.96 -11.26 -11.66
CA SER A 93 -12.87 -11.83 -10.87
C SER A 93 -13.36 -12.18 -9.47
N GLY A 94 -12.90 -13.30 -8.91
CA GLY A 94 -13.14 -13.70 -7.52
C GLY A 94 -12.04 -13.27 -6.55
N PHE A 95 -11.08 -12.48 -7.02
CA PHE A 95 -9.97 -11.94 -6.23
C PHE A 95 -9.75 -10.49 -6.66
N THR A 96 -10.08 -9.55 -5.78
CA THR A 96 -10.00 -8.11 -6.06
C THR A 96 -9.33 -7.38 -4.91
N GLY A 97 -8.76 -6.22 -5.20
CA GLY A 97 -8.29 -5.27 -4.20
C GLY A 97 -8.53 -3.86 -4.69
N GLU A 98 -8.46 -2.89 -3.78
CA GLU A 98 -8.61 -1.48 -4.10
C GLU A 98 -7.75 -0.66 -3.15
N VAL A 99 -7.15 0.42 -3.66
CA VAL A 99 -6.62 1.51 -2.85
C VAL A 99 -7.16 2.83 -3.41
N ASN A 100 -7.51 3.76 -2.54
CA ASN A 100 -8.00 5.07 -2.96
C ASN A 100 -7.59 6.17 -2.00
N ILE A 101 -7.55 7.39 -2.54
CA ILE A 101 -7.34 8.60 -1.75
C ILE A 101 -8.09 9.74 -2.39
N VAL A 102 -8.69 10.58 -1.54
CA VAL A 102 -9.24 11.87 -1.93
C VAL A 102 -8.41 12.99 -1.31
N LEU A 103 -7.84 13.83 -2.16
CA LEU A 103 -7.10 15.03 -1.77
C LEU A 103 -7.98 16.26 -1.99
N SER A 104 -8.00 17.16 -1.01
CA SER A 104 -8.61 18.48 -1.16
C SER A 104 -7.57 19.45 -1.71
N VAL A 105 -7.80 19.95 -2.92
CA VAL A 105 -6.87 20.79 -3.67
C VAL A 105 -7.53 22.09 -4.11
N SER A 106 -6.81 23.21 -4.16
CA SER A 106 -7.37 24.52 -4.53
C SER A 106 -7.52 24.70 -6.05
N GLY A 107 -8.02 23.70 -6.79
CA GLY A 107 -8.01 23.59 -8.27
C GLY A 107 -7.55 22.19 -8.75
N PRO A 108 -7.76 21.80 -10.04
CA PRO A 108 -7.20 20.55 -10.57
C PRO A 108 -5.67 20.47 -10.36
N SER A 109 -5.11 19.33 -9.96
CA SER A 109 -3.69 19.20 -9.56
C SER A 109 -2.71 19.72 -10.63
N ALA A 110 -2.95 19.37 -11.91
CA ALA A 110 -2.14 19.86 -13.03
C ALA A 110 -2.17 21.38 -13.19
N SER A 111 -3.27 22.04 -12.83
CA SER A 111 -3.41 23.50 -12.90
C SER A 111 -2.82 24.25 -11.70
N ASN A 112 -2.60 23.54 -10.59
CA ASN A 112 -2.03 24.10 -9.36
C ASN A 112 -0.56 23.78 -9.14
N GLY A 113 0.08 23.03 -10.06
CA GLY A 113 1.45 22.57 -9.87
C GLY A 113 1.60 21.59 -8.70
N ILE A 114 0.53 20.88 -8.36
CA ILE A 114 0.61 19.78 -7.39
C ILE A 114 1.36 18.63 -8.04
N ASP A 115 2.31 18.06 -7.31
CA ASP A 115 3.07 16.90 -7.76
C ASP A 115 2.12 15.73 -8.07
N SER A 116 2.12 15.27 -9.31
CA SER A 116 1.27 14.16 -9.77
C SER A 116 1.59 12.83 -9.09
N LEU A 117 2.76 12.71 -8.44
CA LEU A 117 3.12 11.55 -7.62
C LEU A 117 2.62 11.63 -6.18
N LEU A 118 2.12 12.78 -5.72
CA LEU A 118 1.67 12.95 -4.33
C LEU A 118 0.63 11.91 -3.91
N PRO A 119 -0.43 11.60 -4.70
CA PRO A 119 -1.43 10.62 -4.30
C PRO A 119 -0.85 9.22 -4.13
N ILE A 120 -0.03 8.75 -5.10
CA ILE A 120 0.56 7.41 -5.05
C ILE A 120 1.62 7.28 -3.96
N HIS A 121 2.42 8.33 -3.70
CA HIS A 121 3.35 8.35 -2.57
C HIS A 121 2.61 8.29 -1.24
N THR A 122 1.51 9.04 -1.08
CA THR A 122 0.69 8.99 0.14
C THR A 122 0.13 7.59 0.38
N LEU A 123 -0.34 6.93 -0.68
CA LEU A 123 -0.84 5.56 -0.60
C LEU A 123 0.27 4.54 -0.28
N ILE A 124 1.50 4.70 -0.81
CA ILE A 124 2.58 3.73 -0.55
C ILE A 124 3.19 3.91 0.84
N ASP A 125 3.07 5.11 1.40
CA ASP A 125 3.49 5.40 2.78
C ASP A 125 2.51 4.84 3.81
N ALA A 126 1.24 4.64 3.42
CA ALA A 126 0.21 4.01 4.22
C ALA A 126 0.34 2.47 4.17
N PRO A 127 0.67 1.78 5.29
CA PRO A 127 1.09 0.39 5.25
C PRO A 127 0.04 -0.61 4.77
N PHE A 128 -1.25 -0.42 5.05
CA PHE A 128 -2.29 -1.34 4.58
C PHE A 128 -2.49 -1.20 3.07
N HIS A 129 -2.57 0.04 2.56
CA HIS A 129 -2.62 0.30 1.12
C HIS A 129 -1.36 -0.22 0.40
N ARG A 130 -0.18 -0.04 0.99
CA ARG A 130 1.07 -0.59 0.47
C ARG A 130 1.02 -2.11 0.33
N ILE A 131 0.49 -2.82 1.33
CA ILE A 131 0.37 -4.27 1.29
C ILE A 131 -0.47 -4.73 0.10
N VAL A 132 -1.59 -4.05 -0.16
CA VAL A 132 -2.44 -4.29 -1.35
C VAL A 132 -1.66 -4.01 -2.63
N MET A 133 -1.01 -2.85 -2.74
CA MET A 133 -0.27 -2.45 -3.95
C MET A 133 0.93 -3.35 -4.29
N LEU A 134 1.53 -4.00 -3.29
CA LEU A 134 2.64 -4.95 -3.48
C LEU A 134 2.20 -6.41 -3.57
N SER A 135 0.89 -6.69 -3.54
CA SER A 135 0.33 -8.04 -3.69
C SER A 135 0.42 -8.56 -5.14
N ASP A 136 0.20 -9.86 -5.30
CA ASP A 136 0.38 -10.61 -6.56
C ASP A 136 -0.84 -10.56 -7.49
N PHE A 137 -1.36 -9.35 -7.72
CA PHE A 137 -2.46 -9.12 -8.66
C PHE A 137 -2.04 -9.32 -10.12
N GLY A 138 -2.97 -9.86 -10.92
CA GLY A 138 -2.78 -10.16 -12.35
C GLY A 138 -3.16 -9.04 -13.29
N ALA A 139 -4.02 -8.13 -12.85
CA ALA A 139 -4.51 -7.00 -13.62
C ALA A 139 -4.79 -5.80 -12.70
N THR A 140 -4.75 -4.59 -13.26
CA THR A 140 -5.06 -3.34 -12.56
C THR A 140 -5.82 -2.37 -13.44
N GLY A 141 -6.53 -1.44 -12.82
CA GLY A 141 -7.10 -0.27 -13.45
C GLY A 141 -6.86 0.94 -12.58
N VAL A 142 -6.44 2.05 -13.18
CA VAL A 142 -6.19 3.31 -12.46
C VAL A 142 -7.04 4.39 -13.09
N ALA A 143 -7.67 5.20 -12.24
CA ALA A 143 -8.45 6.34 -12.67
C ALA A 143 -8.36 7.48 -11.66
N VAL A 144 -8.58 8.69 -12.15
CA VAL A 144 -8.65 9.89 -11.33
C VAL A 144 -9.91 10.68 -11.70
N ASP A 145 -10.61 11.22 -10.71
CA ASP A 145 -11.58 12.30 -10.91
C ASP A 145 -11.04 13.56 -10.23
N THR A 146 -10.94 14.65 -11.00
CA THR A 146 -10.47 15.97 -10.56
C THR A 146 -11.59 17.01 -10.60
N ASN A 147 -12.87 16.61 -10.59
CA ASN A 147 -14.01 17.51 -10.72
C ASN A 147 -14.32 18.27 -9.42
N PHE A 148 -15.05 19.38 -9.59
CA PHE A 148 -15.46 20.24 -8.49
C PHE A 148 -16.62 19.61 -7.73
N VAL A 149 -16.49 19.48 -6.40
CA VAL A 149 -17.59 19.03 -5.53
C VAL A 149 -18.56 20.21 -5.34
N PRO A 150 -19.85 20.08 -5.72
CA PRO A 150 -20.82 21.15 -5.54
C PRO A 150 -20.90 21.65 -4.09
N GLY A 151 -20.63 22.94 -3.88
CA GLY A 151 -20.67 23.57 -2.56
C GLY A 151 -19.37 23.51 -1.75
N ALA A 152 -18.31 22.90 -2.29
CA ALA A 152 -16.98 22.91 -1.66
C ALA A 152 -16.20 24.19 -1.97
N VAL A 153 -15.29 24.55 -1.06
CA VAL A 153 -14.31 25.65 -1.27
C VAL A 153 -13.05 25.19 -2.03
N SER A 154 -12.93 23.88 -2.24
CA SER A 154 -11.80 23.21 -2.89
C SER A 154 -12.31 22.13 -3.87
N TRP A 155 -11.44 21.76 -4.80
CA TRP A 155 -11.64 20.63 -5.69
C TRP A 155 -11.26 19.35 -4.96
N ALA A 156 -11.96 18.26 -5.25
CA ALA A 156 -11.55 16.94 -4.82
C ALA A 156 -10.79 16.29 -5.97
N GLU A 157 -9.60 15.80 -5.68
CA GLU A 157 -8.90 14.85 -6.55
C GLU A 157 -9.00 13.48 -5.92
N ALA A 158 -9.75 12.58 -6.57
CA ALA A 158 -9.91 11.21 -6.13
C ALA A 158 -9.10 10.29 -7.05
N LEU A 159 -8.02 9.70 -6.54
CA LEU A 159 -7.31 8.60 -7.20
C LEU A 159 -7.90 7.28 -6.72
N ASN A 160 -8.30 6.42 -7.64
CA ASN A 160 -8.66 5.03 -7.35
C ASN A 160 -7.80 4.07 -8.17
N ILE A 161 -7.28 3.03 -7.51
CA ILE A 161 -6.56 1.94 -8.14
C ILE A 161 -7.24 0.63 -7.75
N ASP A 162 -7.82 -0.01 -8.76
CA ASP A 162 -8.43 -1.33 -8.63
C ASP A 162 -7.43 -2.41 -9.09
N PHE A 163 -7.53 -3.56 -8.46
CA PHE A 163 -6.74 -4.73 -8.79
C PHE A 163 -7.65 -5.96 -8.94
N ALA A 164 -7.29 -6.86 -9.84
CA ALA A 164 -7.98 -8.13 -10.03
C ALA A 164 -7.02 -9.26 -10.39
N ASP A 165 -7.55 -10.48 -10.32
CA ASP A 165 -6.89 -11.75 -10.58
C ASP A 165 -5.75 -12.07 -9.61
N ASN A 166 -5.71 -13.30 -9.11
CA ASN A 166 -4.56 -13.78 -8.36
C ASN A 166 -3.54 -14.35 -9.37
N ALA A 167 -2.46 -13.61 -9.63
CA ALA A 167 -1.44 -13.99 -10.60
C ALA A 167 -0.59 -15.18 -10.12
N LYS A 168 -0.52 -15.42 -8.80
CA LYS A 168 0.30 -16.47 -8.17
C LYS A 168 1.75 -16.44 -8.62
N THR A 169 2.29 -15.25 -8.84
CA THR A 169 3.66 -15.07 -9.37
C THR A 169 4.71 -14.99 -8.27
N LEU A 170 4.31 -14.74 -7.02
CA LEU A 170 5.25 -14.74 -5.90
C LEU A 170 5.64 -16.20 -5.58
N GLY A 171 6.95 -16.47 -5.52
CA GLY A 171 7.46 -17.79 -5.16
C GLY A 171 6.93 -18.25 -3.80
N SER A 172 6.64 -19.54 -3.67
CA SER A 172 6.06 -20.12 -2.44
C SER A 172 6.98 -20.00 -1.21
N ASN A 173 8.25 -19.68 -1.40
CA ASN A 173 9.24 -19.40 -0.37
C ASN A 173 9.67 -17.93 -0.32
N HIS A 174 9.12 -17.05 -1.16
CA HIS A 174 9.50 -15.63 -1.18
C HIS A 174 8.56 -14.77 -0.31
N LEU A 175 9.14 -13.76 0.32
CA LEU A 175 8.48 -12.70 1.07
C LEU A 175 8.89 -11.34 0.51
N VAL A 176 8.03 -10.35 0.61
CA VAL A 176 8.27 -8.97 0.19
C VAL A 176 8.41 -8.11 1.43
N ALA A 177 9.50 -7.35 1.53
CA ALA A 177 9.73 -6.39 2.59
C ALA A 177 9.63 -4.97 2.05
N TYR A 178 9.12 -4.05 2.87
CA TYR A 178 9.17 -2.61 2.60
C TYR A 178 9.38 -1.82 3.90
N PRO A 179 10.31 -0.84 3.98
CA PRO A 179 11.33 -0.52 2.98
C PRO A 179 12.11 -1.75 2.54
N TYR A 180 12.43 -1.84 1.25
CA TYR A 180 13.07 -3.02 0.69
C TYR A 180 14.53 -3.10 1.11
N ASP A 181 15.14 -4.29 1.00
CA ASP A 181 16.53 -4.48 1.42
C ASP A 181 17.47 -3.56 0.64
N GLY A 182 18.34 -2.85 1.36
CA GLY A 182 19.24 -1.84 0.80
C GLY A 182 18.57 -0.53 0.36
N GLN A 183 17.27 -0.30 0.62
CA GLN A 183 16.62 0.96 0.27
C GLN A 183 17.28 2.14 0.99
N THR A 184 17.50 3.24 0.28
CA THR A 184 18.04 4.49 0.83
C THR A 184 17.04 5.63 0.66
N GLY A 185 17.12 6.65 1.51
CA GLY A 185 16.25 7.83 1.38
C GLY A 185 14.81 7.57 1.80
N THR A 186 14.56 6.56 2.62
CA THR A 186 13.23 6.31 3.19
C THR A 186 12.84 7.47 4.11
N SER A 187 11.58 7.89 4.12
CA SER A 187 11.11 8.90 5.07
C SER A 187 11.46 8.50 6.52
N THR A 188 11.79 9.49 7.34
CA THR A 188 11.99 9.29 8.79
C THR A 188 10.66 9.20 9.53
N THR A 189 9.60 9.74 8.95
CA THR A 189 8.31 9.89 9.61
C THR A 189 7.12 9.51 8.75
N TRP A 190 6.01 9.26 9.41
CA TRP A 190 4.72 9.03 8.81
C TRP A 190 3.64 9.60 9.73
N VAL A 191 2.62 10.24 9.17
CA VAL A 191 1.46 10.68 9.93
C VAL A 191 0.50 9.51 10.04
N ALA A 192 0.14 9.10 11.26
CA ALA A 192 -0.68 7.92 11.49
C ALA A 192 -2.17 8.15 11.19
N ASN A 193 -2.52 8.40 9.93
CA ASN A 193 -3.85 8.78 9.47
C ASN A 193 -4.51 7.79 8.50
N GLU A 194 -3.96 6.57 8.36
CA GLU A 194 -4.60 5.51 7.60
C GLU A 194 -5.83 4.93 8.33
N ASN A 195 -6.78 4.43 7.56
CA ASN A 195 -7.94 3.68 8.05
C ASN A 195 -8.09 2.42 7.16
N PRO A 196 -8.00 1.19 7.70
CA PRO A 196 -7.65 0.84 9.09
C PRO A 196 -6.29 1.39 9.56
N ASN A 197 -6.14 1.69 10.85
CA ASN A 197 -4.91 2.27 11.37
C ASN A 197 -4.01 1.21 12.01
N PRO A 198 -2.72 1.08 11.63
CA PRO A 198 -1.78 0.14 12.26
C PRO A 198 -1.56 0.42 13.76
N LEU A 199 -1.87 1.63 14.25
CA LEU A 199 -1.72 2.00 15.66
C LEU A 199 -3.01 1.85 16.48
N ASN A 200 -3.98 1.06 15.99
CA ASN A 200 -5.29 0.88 16.65
C ASN A 200 -5.21 0.51 18.14
N ASP A 201 -4.22 -0.29 18.55
CA ASP A 201 -4.08 -0.72 19.96
C ASP A 201 -3.27 0.26 20.82
N VAL A 202 -2.75 1.33 20.22
CA VAL A 202 -2.10 2.48 20.89
C VAL A 202 -2.72 3.79 20.39
N PRO A 203 -4.03 4.01 20.64
CA PRO A 203 -4.81 5.07 20.01
C PRO A 203 -4.30 6.49 20.27
N GLN A 204 -3.47 6.70 21.30
CA GLN A 204 -2.80 7.99 21.54
C GLN A 204 -1.86 8.43 20.42
N PHE A 205 -1.45 7.53 19.53
CA PHE A 205 -0.61 7.84 18.38
C PHE A 205 -1.41 8.02 17.08
N ILE A 206 -2.73 7.79 17.07
CA ILE A 206 -3.56 8.04 15.88
C ILE A 206 -3.52 9.54 15.54
N GLY A 207 -3.19 9.86 14.29
CA GLY A 207 -2.99 11.21 13.79
C GLY A 207 -1.65 11.85 14.18
N ALA A 208 -0.82 11.19 14.98
CA ALA A 208 0.49 11.70 15.37
C ALA A 208 1.53 11.48 14.26
N ASN A 209 2.59 12.29 14.27
CA ASN A 209 3.77 12.04 13.45
C ASN A 209 4.67 11.01 14.14
N VAL A 210 4.70 9.80 13.59
CA VAL A 210 5.42 8.63 14.11
C VAL A 210 6.55 8.25 13.15
N GLY A 211 7.27 7.17 13.42
CA GLY A 211 8.30 6.69 12.48
C GLY A 211 7.69 5.94 11.31
N TYR A 212 8.46 5.86 10.22
CA TYR A 212 7.97 5.25 8.98
C TYR A 212 7.64 3.75 9.15
N PRO A 213 6.43 3.29 8.76
CA PRO A 213 6.00 1.91 8.94
C PRO A 213 6.83 0.92 8.13
N VAL A 214 7.13 -0.24 8.71
CA VAL A 214 7.88 -1.33 8.09
C VAL A 214 6.97 -2.53 7.91
N THR A 215 6.92 -3.11 6.72
CA THR A 215 6.03 -4.23 6.37
C THR A 215 6.79 -5.44 5.85
N LEU A 216 6.26 -6.63 6.14
CA LEU A 216 6.68 -7.90 5.55
C LEU A 216 5.43 -8.65 5.11
N GLN A 217 5.37 -9.12 3.86
CA GLN A 217 4.22 -9.85 3.33
C GLN A 217 4.63 -11.07 2.50
N GLY A 218 3.80 -12.09 2.54
CA GLY A 218 3.83 -13.21 1.59
C GLY A 218 2.86 -12.98 0.44
N ALA A 219 2.43 -14.09 -0.16
CA ALA A 219 1.31 -14.04 -1.09
C ALA A 219 0.03 -13.73 -0.31
N SER A 220 -0.94 -13.12 -0.98
CA SER A 220 -2.24 -12.75 -0.40
C SER A 220 -2.99 -13.93 0.26
N THR A 221 -2.72 -15.16 -0.18
CA THR A 221 -3.31 -16.38 0.39
C THR A 221 -2.46 -17.04 1.48
N ASP A 222 -1.29 -16.49 1.81
CA ASP A 222 -0.42 -17.06 2.83
C ASP A 222 -1.00 -16.85 4.23
N LYS A 223 -0.78 -17.84 5.09
CA LYS A 223 -1.02 -17.72 6.51
C LYS A 223 0.27 -17.32 7.19
N LEU A 224 0.34 -16.07 7.64
CA LEU A 224 1.48 -15.51 8.35
C LEU A 224 1.12 -15.33 9.83
N SER A 225 2.03 -15.70 10.72
CA SER A 225 1.94 -15.47 12.17
C SER A 225 3.31 -14.99 12.65
N ILE A 226 3.37 -13.81 13.25
CA ILE A 226 4.63 -13.17 13.64
C ILE A 226 4.90 -13.39 15.12
N ARG A 227 6.04 -14.03 15.42
CA ARG A 227 6.49 -14.22 16.80
C ARG A 227 7.30 -13.03 17.31
N SER A 228 8.05 -12.40 16.41
CA SER A 228 8.80 -11.18 16.72
C SER A 228 9.02 -10.37 15.45
N PHE A 229 8.81 -9.07 15.52
CA PHE A 229 9.24 -8.09 14.51
C PHE A 229 10.08 -7.04 15.22
N LEU A 230 11.40 -7.13 15.09
CA LEU A 230 12.34 -6.25 15.77
C LEU A 230 12.95 -5.28 14.78
N ILE A 231 12.86 -3.98 15.07
CA ILE A 231 13.63 -2.94 14.36
C ILE A 231 14.76 -2.48 15.28
N THR A 232 15.98 -2.46 14.75
CA THR A 232 17.14 -1.90 15.47
C THR A 232 17.86 -0.88 14.60
N SER A 233 18.53 0.08 15.26
CA SER A 233 19.53 0.95 14.63
C SER A 233 20.75 0.99 15.52
N GLN A 234 21.92 0.69 14.94
CA GLN A 234 23.21 0.67 15.66
C GLN A 234 23.16 -0.16 16.96
N GLY A 235 22.44 -1.29 16.93
CA GLY A 235 22.25 -2.18 18.08
C GLY A 235 21.22 -1.72 19.12
N THR A 236 20.58 -0.57 18.93
CA THR A 236 19.51 -0.06 19.80
C THR A 236 18.14 -0.44 19.25
N ASN A 237 17.24 -0.93 20.11
CA ASN A 237 15.86 -1.25 19.76
C ASN A 237 15.06 0.03 19.42
N VAL A 238 14.24 -0.05 18.38
CA VAL A 238 13.28 0.98 18.00
C VAL A 238 11.88 0.46 18.36
N PRO A 239 11.24 1.01 19.41
CA PRO A 239 9.89 0.59 19.78
C PRO A 239 8.90 0.80 18.64
N CYS A 240 8.16 -0.26 18.30
CA CYS A 240 7.11 -0.22 17.30
C CYS A 240 5.85 -0.94 17.80
N GLN A 241 4.71 -0.58 17.23
CA GLN A 241 3.52 -1.40 17.29
C GLN A 241 3.58 -2.46 16.19
N LEU A 242 3.56 -3.74 16.57
CA LEU A 242 3.35 -4.86 15.65
C LEU A 242 1.85 -5.08 15.43
N VAL A 243 1.46 -5.25 14.18
CA VAL A 243 0.17 -5.81 13.78
C VAL A 243 0.41 -6.88 12.72
N ASP A 244 -0.26 -8.01 12.85
CA ASP A 244 -0.19 -9.17 11.96
C ASP A 244 -1.58 -9.85 11.86
N PRO A 245 -1.74 -10.96 11.12
CA PRO A 245 -3.04 -11.60 10.94
C PRO A 245 -3.67 -12.16 12.22
N ASP A 246 -2.86 -12.41 13.25
CA ASP A 246 -3.30 -12.94 14.55
C ASP A 246 -3.65 -11.81 15.54
N THR A 247 -3.42 -10.55 15.17
CA THR A 247 -3.73 -9.39 16.01
C THR A 247 -5.24 -9.22 16.15
N ALA A 248 -5.77 -9.40 17.35
CA ALA A 248 -7.21 -9.53 17.57
C ALA A 248 -8.05 -8.31 17.14
N SER A 249 -7.49 -7.11 17.19
CA SER A 249 -8.20 -5.86 16.91
C SER A 249 -8.41 -5.61 15.41
N ILE A 250 -7.43 -5.94 14.58
CA ILE A 250 -7.39 -5.50 13.19
C ILE A 250 -6.65 -6.46 12.24
N GLY A 251 -6.18 -7.61 12.75
CA GLY A 251 -5.39 -8.57 11.99
C GLY A 251 -6.13 -9.20 10.82
N ALA A 252 -7.46 -9.25 10.86
CA ALA A 252 -8.28 -9.70 9.74
C ALA A 252 -8.02 -8.89 8.45
N GLU A 253 -7.57 -7.65 8.56
CA GLU A 253 -7.27 -6.77 7.42
C GLU A 253 -5.87 -7.04 6.79
N LEU A 254 -4.96 -7.73 7.49
CA LEU A 254 -3.56 -7.92 7.09
C LEU A 254 -3.28 -9.28 6.42
N HIS A 255 -4.22 -9.82 5.66
CA HIS A 255 -4.08 -11.14 5.02
C HIS A 255 -2.68 -11.40 4.42
N GLY A 256 -1.93 -12.34 5.02
CA GLY A 256 -0.59 -12.72 4.56
C GLY A 256 0.52 -11.69 4.80
N ALA A 257 0.29 -10.68 5.65
CA ALA A 257 1.22 -9.58 5.88
C ALA A 257 1.31 -9.19 7.36
N ALA A 258 2.38 -8.48 7.70
CA ALA A 258 2.58 -7.88 9.02
C ALA A 258 3.23 -6.51 8.88
N VAL A 259 2.93 -5.64 9.84
CA VAL A 259 3.44 -4.27 9.93
C VAL A 259 4.03 -4.04 11.33
N CYS A 260 5.16 -3.34 11.39
CA CYS A 260 5.77 -2.82 12.60
C CYS A 260 5.93 -1.31 12.41
N THR A 261 5.10 -0.52 13.09
CA THR A 261 5.07 0.95 12.98
C THR A 261 5.82 1.56 14.15
N PRO A 262 7.02 2.17 13.93
CA PRO A 262 7.78 2.79 15.01
C PRO A 262 6.98 3.90 15.70
N LEU A 263 6.99 3.93 17.04
CA LEU A 263 6.17 4.86 17.81
C LEU A 263 6.67 6.31 17.81
N HIS A 264 7.89 6.52 17.32
CA HIS A 264 8.54 7.83 17.25
C HIS A 264 9.28 7.99 15.92
N PRO A 265 9.44 9.24 15.44
CA PRO A 265 10.28 9.57 14.28
C PRO A 265 11.62 8.84 14.31
N LEU A 266 12.02 8.32 13.15
CA LEU A 266 13.33 7.72 12.94
C LEU A 266 14.40 8.82 12.84
N GLN A 267 15.64 8.47 13.16
CA GLN A 267 16.79 9.34 12.97
C GLN A 267 17.08 9.49 11.48
N ALA A 268 17.43 10.71 11.06
CA ALA A 268 17.79 11.01 9.68
C ALA A 268 19.17 10.43 9.32
N GLY A 269 19.31 9.93 8.09
CA GLY A 269 20.53 9.34 7.55
C GLY A 269 21.04 8.10 8.31
N ALA A 270 20.20 7.47 9.14
CA ALA A 270 20.59 6.36 9.99
C ALA A 270 20.26 5.00 9.35
N PRO A 271 21.13 3.99 9.52
CA PRO A 271 20.83 2.63 9.09
C PRO A 271 19.89 1.94 10.08
N TYR A 272 18.93 1.20 9.54
CA TYR A 272 18.00 0.37 10.29
C TYR A 272 18.04 -1.07 9.80
N THR A 273 17.79 -2.01 10.70
CA THR A 273 17.67 -3.43 10.40
C THR A 273 16.39 -3.96 11.01
N ALA A 274 15.57 -4.61 10.19
CA ALA A 274 14.45 -5.41 10.67
C ALA A 274 14.88 -6.87 10.80
N THR A 275 14.43 -7.54 11.86
CA THR A 275 14.56 -8.99 12.05
C THR A 275 13.21 -9.56 12.43
N VAL A 276 12.69 -10.44 11.59
CA VAL A 276 11.36 -11.03 11.75
C VAL A 276 11.48 -12.54 11.92
N ASN A 277 10.88 -13.05 12.97
CA ASN A 277 10.72 -14.49 13.21
C ASN A 277 9.23 -14.80 13.21
N GLY A 278 8.83 -15.84 12.49
CA GLY A 278 7.42 -16.16 12.35
C GLY A 278 7.18 -17.56 11.83
N ILE A 279 5.91 -17.83 11.54
CA ILE A 279 5.43 -19.03 10.87
C ILE A 279 4.73 -18.59 9.59
N ARG A 280 5.09 -19.21 8.46
CA ARG A 280 4.42 -19.06 7.18
C ARG A 280 3.92 -20.42 6.73
N ASN A 281 2.61 -20.56 6.53
CA ASN A 281 2.00 -21.82 6.07
C ASN A 281 2.45 -23.05 6.91
N GLY A 282 2.58 -22.85 8.23
CA GLY A 282 3.03 -23.88 9.17
C GLY A 282 4.54 -24.11 9.25
N GLN A 283 5.36 -23.43 8.43
CA GLN A 283 6.82 -23.54 8.45
C GLN A 283 7.44 -22.32 9.17
N PRO A 284 8.39 -22.54 10.10
CA PRO A 284 9.09 -21.43 10.74
C PRO A 284 9.98 -20.71 9.73
N PHE A 285 10.13 -19.40 9.90
CA PHE A 285 11.08 -18.60 9.13
C PHE A 285 11.76 -17.54 10.00
N THR A 286 12.93 -17.11 9.54
CA THR A 286 13.64 -15.93 10.02
C THR A 286 14.11 -15.13 8.82
N ILE A 287 13.76 -13.85 8.78
CA ILE A 287 14.18 -12.90 7.74
C ILE A 287 14.79 -11.68 8.41
N ASN A 288 15.87 -11.16 7.83
CA ASN A 288 16.44 -9.88 8.20
C ASN A 288 16.80 -9.09 6.94
N TRP A 289 16.70 -7.76 7.03
CA TRP A 289 17.06 -6.84 5.96
C TRP A 289 17.32 -5.45 6.53
N SER A 290 17.95 -4.60 5.74
CA SER A 290 18.34 -3.25 6.17
C SER A 290 17.91 -2.17 5.19
N TRP A 291 17.73 -0.95 5.70
CA TRP A 291 17.50 0.26 4.90
C TRP A 291 18.12 1.48 5.60
N THR A 292 18.22 2.59 4.88
CA THR A 292 18.72 3.87 5.38
C THR A 292 17.68 4.96 5.17
N THR A 293 17.42 5.76 6.20
CA THR A 293 16.50 6.90 6.13
C THR A 293 17.11 8.07 5.35
N ALA A 294 16.26 8.98 4.87
CA ALA A 294 16.66 10.25 4.30
C ALA A 294 17.44 11.10 5.32
N SER A 295 18.41 11.88 4.83
CA SER A 295 19.23 12.80 5.62
C SER A 295 18.50 14.08 6.01
#